data_AF-A0A814PTC1-F1
#
_entry.id   AF-A0A814PTC1-F1
#
_cell.length_a   1.000
_cell.length_b   1.000
_cell.length_c   1.000
_cell.angle_alpha   90.00
_cell.angle_beta   90.00
_cell.angle_gamma   90.00
#
_symmetry.space_group_name_H-M   'P 1'
#
loop_
_entity.id
_entity.type
_entity.pdbx_description
1 polymer ?
#
loop_
_entity_poly.entity_id
_entity_poly.type
_entity_poly.pdbx_seq_one_letter_code
_entity_poly.pdbx_strand_id
1 'polypeptide(L)'
;MAIRRLRRDLRNILKNKVDGIDASPSPDNLFVWNAIICGPEDTIFEKVRFTSKLFHPNVWHDDGLICVDILKDEWTPSLDVLSILNSIRILLIDPSPLNPTNLETALLYRDDRQINGVGGFK
;
A
#
# COMPACT_ATOMS: atom_id res chain seq x y z
N MET A 1 6.62 19.79 16.59
CA MET A 1 7.48 18.92 15.75
C MET A 1 6.73 18.22 14.61
N ALA A 2 5.50 17.71 14.83
CA ALA A 2 4.71 16.99 13.81
C ALA A 2 4.39 17.80 12.54
N ILE A 3 3.86 19.02 12.65
CA ILE A 3 3.50 19.86 11.48
C ILE A 3 4.71 20.15 10.57
N ARG A 4 5.89 20.40 11.15
CA ARG A 4 7.13 20.62 10.40
C ARG A 4 7.55 19.37 9.62
N ARG A 5 7.35 18.19 10.22
CA ARG A 5 7.60 16.89 9.58
C ARG A 5 6.63 16.67 8.42
N LEU A 6 5.33 16.84 8.62
CA LEU A 6 4.33 16.68 7.56
C LEU A 6 4.58 17.62 6.36
N ARG A 7 4.97 18.87 6.61
CA ARG A 7 5.37 19.81 5.54
C ARG A 7 6.64 19.37 4.80
N ARG A 8 7.59 18.74 5.50
CA ARG A 8 8.79 18.17 4.87
C ARG A 8 8.42 16.98 3.99
N ASP A 9 7.55 16.11 4.48
CA ASP A 9 7.12 14.91 3.77
C ASP A 9 6.29 15.30 2.52
N LEU A 10 5.45 16.34 2.60
CA LEU A 10 4.79 16.93 1.41
C LEU A 10 5.79 17.43 0.38
N ARG A 11 6.82 18.18 0.81
CA ARG A 11 7.88 18.64 -0.10
C ARG A 11 8.64 17.46 -0.70
N ASN A 12 8.83 16.38 0.06
CA ASN A 12 9.51 15.20 -0.45
C ASN A 12 8.70 14.52 -1.55
N ILE A 13 7.39 14.33 -1.36
CA ILE A 13 6.48 13.77 -2.38
C ILE A 13 6.47 14.63 -3.66
N LEU A 14 6.36 15.95 -3.49
CA LEU A 14 6.34 16.87 -4.64
C LEU A 14 7.67 16.91 -5.41
N LYS A 15 8.79 16.75 -4.70
CA LYS A 15 10.14 16.79 -5.28
C LYS A 15 10.55 15.45 -5.89
N ASN A 16 10.30 14.36 -5.18
CA ASN A 16 10.68 13.01 -5.55
C ASN A 16 9.43 12.26 -6.01
N LYS A 17 8.90 12.66 -7.17
CA LYS A 17 7.77 11.97 -7.78
C LYS A 17 8.12 10.51 -8.03
N VAL A 18 7.21 9.63 -7.62
CA VAL A 18 7.29 8.19 -7.91
C VAL A 18 6.14 7.86 -8.85
N ASP A 19 6.45 7.29 -10.00
CA ASP A 19 5.42 6.96 -10.99
C ASP A 19 4.39 6.00 -10.40
N GLY A 20 3.12 6.35 -10.57
CA GLY A 20 1.99 5.63 -10.00
C GLY A 20 1.75 5.88 -8.52
N ILE A 21 2.46 6.79 -7.84
CA ILE A 21 2.15 7.19 -6.46
C ILE A 21 1.95 8.70 -6.40
N ASP A 22 0.79 9.13 -5.94
CA ASP A 22 0.50 10.53 -5.60
C ASP A 22 -0.10 10.61 -4.20
N ALA A 23 0.21 11.67 -3.47
CA ALA A 23 -0.36 11.89 -2.14
C ALA A 23 -0.33 13.36 -1.75
N SER A 24 -1.44 13.81 -1.15
CA SER A 24 -1.59 15.17 -0.65
C SER A 24 -2.43 15.20 0.62
N PRO A 25 -2.17 16.15 1.53
CA PRO A 25 -3.04 16.36 2.67
C PRO A 25 -4.43 16.84 2.21
N SER A 26 -5.44 16.54 3.00
CA SER A 26 -6.77 17.13 2.88
C SER A 26 -6.65 18.66 2.99
N PRO A 27 -7.46 19.44 2.22
CA PRO A 27 -7.47 20.90 2.31
C PRO A 27 -7.69 21.43 3.73
N ASP A 28 -8.49 20.72 4.53
CA ASP A 28 -8.94 21.18 5.84
C ASP A 28 -8.07 20.68 7.00
N ASN A 29 -7.28 19.62 6.78
CA ASN A 29 -6.53 18.98 7.86
C ASN A 29 -5.23 18.33 7.37
N LEU A 30 -4.08 18.90 7.76
CA LEU A 30 -2.74 18.41 7.41
C LEU A 30 -2.43 17.02 7.98
N PHE A 31 -3.21 16.52 8.94
CA PHE A 31 -3.05 15.17 9.51
C PHE A 31 -3.86 14.11 8.76
N VAL A 32 -4.73 14.52 7.82
CA VAL A 32 -5.50 13.61 6.98
C VAL A 32 -4.91 13.69 5.57
N TRP A 33 -4.54 12.56 5.00
CA TRP A 33 -3.90 12.50 3.68
C TRP A 33 -4.68 11.59 2.75
N ASN A 34 -4.84 12.05 1.52
CA ASN A 34 -5.36 11.24 0.43
C ASN A 34 -4.16 10.80 -0.41
N ALA A 35 -4.09 9.50 -0.67
CA ALA A 35 -3.06 8.93 -1.53
C ALA A 35 -3.72 8.13 -2.66
N ILE A 36 -3.12 8.20 -3.84
CA ILE A 36 -3.42 7.38 -5.00
C ILE A 36 -2.20 6.52 -5.24
N ILE A 37 -2.40 5.20 -5.25
CA ILE A 37 -1.40 4.24 -5.67
C ILE A 37 -2.00 3.51 -6.88
N CYS A 38 -1.40 3.68 -8.04
CA CYS A 38 -1.66 2.85 -9.21
C CYS A 38 -0.97 1.50 -8.97
N GLY A 39 -1.64 0.42 -9.37
CA GLY A 39 -0.97 -0.86 -9.41
C GLY A 39 0.21 -0.83 -10.39
N PRO A 40 1.18 -1.74 -10.22
CA PRO A 40 2.29 -1.89 -11.14
C PRO A 40 1.80 -2.26 -12.55
N GLU A 41 2.55 -1.79 -13.55
CA GLU A 41 2.36 -2.17 -14.95
C GLU A 41 2.47 -3.69 -15.12
N ASP A 42 1.70 -4.22 -16.09
CA ASP A 42 1.66 -5.65 -16.42
C ASP A 42 1.16 -6.55 -15.29
N THR A 43 0.38 -5.99 -14.35
CA THR A 43 -0.32 -6.77 -13.32
C THR A 43 -1.82 -6.57 -13.42
N ILE A 44 -2.60 -7.50 -12.86
CA ILE A 44 -4.05 -7.36 -12.73
C ILE A 44 -4.48 -6.10 -11.95
N PHE A 45 -3.54 -5.46 -11.25
CA PHE A 45 -3.77 -4.26 -10.44
C PHE A 45 -3.43 -2.94 -11.17
N GLU A 46 -2.81 -2.99 -12.36
CA GLU A 46 -2.33 -1.81 -13.11
C GLU A 46 -3.38 -0.68 -13.24
N LYS A 47 -4.64 -1.07 -13.48
CA LYS A 47 -5.76 -0.13 -13.69
C LYS A 47 -6.59 0.13 -12.42
N VAL A 48 -6.15 -0.35 -11.27
CA VAL A 48 -6.87 -0.19 -10.00
C VAL A 48 -6.52 1.16 -9.39
N ARG A 49 -7.49 2.08 -9.41
CA ARG A 49 -7.49 3.30 -8.60
C ARG A 49 -8.25 2.99 -7.32
N PHE A 50 -7.58 3.01 -6.16
CA PHE A 50 -8.20 2.72 -4.86
C PHE A 50 -9.32 3.72 -4.52
N THR A 51 -10.53 3.36 -4.94
CA THR A 51 -11.82 3.99 -4.67
C THR A 51 -12.93 2.92 -4.51
N SER A 52 -12.55 1.64 -4.56
CA SER A 52 -13.42 0.46 -4.56
C SER A 52 -12.88 -0.65 -3.65
N LYS A 53 -13.76 -1.58 -3.24
CA LYS A 53 -13.42 -2.73 -2.38
C LYS A 53 -12.31 -3.56 -3.03
N LEU A 54 -11.27 -3.88 -2.26
CA LEU A 54 -10.11 -4.65 -2.72
C LEU A 54 -10.16 -6.07 -2.16
N PHE A 55 -9.98 -7.06 -3.03
CA PHE A 55 -9.80 -8.45 -2.66
C PHE A 55 -8.29 -8.78 -2.63
N HIS A 56 -7.66 -8.65 -1.45
CA HIS A 56 -6.22 -8.85 -1.28
C HIS A 56 -5.91 -9.48 0.10
N PRO A 57 -4.93 -10.41 0.21
CA PRO A 57 -4.62 -11.10 1.47
C PRO A 57 -4.33 -10.18 2.66
N ASN A 58 -3.78 -8.99 2.43
CA ASN A 58 -3.40 -8.03 3.46
C ASN A 58 -4.26 -6.74 3.50
N VAL A 59 -5.42 -6.72 2.84
CA VAL A 59 -6.35 -5.57 2.86
C VAL A 59 -7.74 -6.00 3.31
N TRP A 60 -8.34 -5.25 4.24
CA TRP A 60 -9.72 -5.47 4.66
C TRP A 60 -10.70 -5.17 3.53
N HIS A 61 -11.64 -6.10 3.32
CA HIS A 61 -12.56 -6.07 2.19
C HIS A 61 -13.59 -4.93 2.24
N ASP A 62 -14.00 -4.49 3.44
CA ASP A 62 -15.13 -3.56 3.59
C ASP A 62 -14.74 -2.09 3.50
N ASP A 63 -13.55 -1.73 3.97
CA ASP A 63 -13.09 -0.35 4.09
C ASP A 63 -11.70 -0.10 3.49
N GLY A 64 -11.04 -1.14 2.97
CA GLY A 64 -9.73 -1.03 2.34
C GLY A 64 -8.59 -0.80 3.34
N LEU A 65 -8.81 -1.03 4.64
CA LEU A 65 -7.77 -0.83 5.65
C LEU A 65 -6.65 -1.88 5.50
N ILE A 66 -5.41 -1.40 5.51
CA ILE A 66 -4.22 -2.24 5.60
C ILE A 66 -3.87 -2.38 7.08
N CYS A 67 -3.72 -3.61 7.57
CA CYS A 67 -3.37 -3.83 8.96
C CYS A 67 -1.99 -3.23 9.27
N VAL A 68 -1.95 -2.30 10.23
CA VAL A 68 -0.74 -1.60 10.68
C VAL A 68 0.33 -2.55 11.23
N ASP A 69 -0.02 -3.79 11.59
CA ASP A 69 0.96 -4.80 12.03
C ASP A 69 2.00 -5.14 10.95
N ILE A 70 1.66 -4.98 9.66
CA ILE A 70 2.63 -5.14 8.55
C ILE A 70 3.62 -3.96 8.49
N LEU A 71 3.28 -2.83 9.09
CA LEU A 71 4.12 -1.64 9.18
C LEU A 71 4.83 -1.52 10.55
N LYS A 72 4.40 -2.26 11.58
CA LYS A 72 4.83 -2.05 12.98
C LYS A 72 6.30 -2.40 13.23
N ASP A 73 6.77 -3.51 12.69
CA ASP A 73 8.11 -4.03 13.07
C ASP A 73 9.25 -3.25 12.40
N GLU A 74 8.97 -2.56 11.28
CA GLU A 74 9.95 -1.78 10.51
C GLU A 74 9.74 -0.26 10.64
N TRP A 75 8.74 0.19 11.42
CA TRP A 75 8.49 1.61 11.56
C TRP A 75 9.62 2.29 12.32
N THR A 76 10.25 3.26 11.66
CA THR A 76 11.22 4.15 12.30
C THR A 76 10.78 5.61 12.17
N PRO A 77 11.15 6.49 13.13
CA PRO A 77 10.90 7.93 13.01
C PRO A 77 11.53 8.58 11.77
N SER A 78 12.43 7.88 11.08
CA SER A 78 13.02 8.27 9.79
C SER A 78 12.11 8.06 8.60
N LEU A 79 11.16 7.10 8.64
CA LEU A 79 10.25 6.83 7.53
C LEU A 79 9.35 8.04 7.25
N ASP A 80 9.28 8.43 5.99
CA ASP A 80 8.36 9.45 5.52
C ASP A 80 7.14 8.83 4.82
N VAL A 81 6.15 9.68 4.52
CA VAL A 81 4.91 9.25 3.87
C VAL A 81 5.18 8.50 2.56
N LEU A 82 6.16 8.94 1.77
CA LEU A 82 6.49 8.31 0.49
C LEU A 82 7.03 6.88 0.68
N SER A 83 7.89 6.68 1.68
CA SER A 83 8.43 5.35 2.02
C SER A 83 7.31 4.38 2.42
N ILE A 84 6.33 4.85 3.20
CA ILE A 84 5.16 4.05 3.61
C ILE A 84 4.30 3.66 2.39
N LEU A 85 4.03 4.62 1.50
CA LEU A 85 3.26 4.36 0.27
C LEU A 85 3.98 3.37 -0.66
N ASN A 86 5.30 3.46 -0.73
CA ASN A 86 6.10 2.51 -1.52
C ASN A 86 6.06 1.10 -0.91
N SER A 87 6.13 0.96 0.42
CA SER A 87 5.95 -0.32 1.09
C SER A 87 4.57 -0.92 0.85
N ILE A 88 3.51 -0.10 0.85
CA ILE A 88 2.16 -0.54 0.49
C ILE A 88 2.11 -1.05 -0.96
N ARG A 89 2.73 -0.32 -1.91
CA ARG A 89 2.81 -0.77 -3.31
C ARG A 89 3.49 -2.12 -3.46
N ILE A 90 4.59 -2.36 -2.73
CA ILE A 90 5.30 -3.65 -2.75
C ILE A 90 4.41 -4.76 -2.15
N LEU A 91 3.71 -4.47 -1.05
CA LEU A 91 2.78 -5.43 -0.43
C LEU A 91 1.65 -5.87 -1.38
N LEU A 92 1.21 -4.98 -2.28
CA LEU A 92 0.21 -5.30 -3.31
C LEU A 92 0.75 -6.20 -4.43
N ILE A 93 2.07 -6.18 -4.67
CA ILE A 93 2.74 -7.05 -5.65
C ILE A 93 2.97 -8.44 -5.05
N ASP A 94 3.52 -8.47 -3.84
CA ASP A 94 3.89 -9.69 -3.15
C ASP A 94 3.24 -9.72 -1.75
N PRO A 95 1.96 -10.15 -1.66
CA PRO A 95 1.26 -10.25 -0.40
C PRO A 95 2.04 -11.09 0.62
N SER A 96 2.15 -10.59 1.84
CA SER A 96 2.82 -11.31 2.92
C SER A 96 1.92 -12.44 3.44
N PRO A 97 2.35 -13.71 3.33
CA PRO A 97 1.57 -14.85 3.80
C PRO A 97 1.60 -15.02 5.32
N LEU A 98 2.47 -14.28 6.03
CA LEU A 98 2.70 -14.42 7.47
C LEU A 98 1.54 -13.85 8.28
N ASN A 99 1.03 -12.69 7.86
CA ASN A 99 -0.03 -11.96 8.56
C ASN A 99 -1.16 -11.57 7.59
N PRO A 100 -1.95 -12.54 7.08
CA PRO A 100 -3.06 -12.24 6.21
C PRO A 100 -4.18 -11.55 6.99
N THR A 101 -4.55 -10.37 6.53
CA THR A 101 -5.70 -9.62 7.03
C THR A 101 -7.01 -10.23 6.54
N ASN A 102 -7.00 -10.84 5.35
CA ASN A 102 -8.11 -11.57 4.78
C ASN A 102 -7.69 -13.03 4.51
N LEU A 103 -8.16 -13.92 5.39
CA LEU A 103 -7.83 -15.35 5.38
C LEU A 103 -8.33 -16.05 4.11
N GLU A 104 -9.50 -15.68 3.59
CA GLU A 104 -10.08 -16.29 2.39
C GLU A 104 -9.20 -16.07 1.16
N THR A 105 -8.83 -14.81 0.89
CA THR A 105 -7.85 -14.48 -0.16
C THR A 105 -6.50 -15.14 0.07
N ALA A 106 -6.04 -15.23 1.32
CA ALA A 106 -4.74 -15.80 1.62
C ALA A 106 -4.67 -17.30 1.34
N LEU A 107 -5.77 -18.03 1.54
CA LEU A 107 -5.86 -19.45 1.18
C LEU A 107 -5.82 -19.62 -0.33
N LEU A 108 -6.65 -18.86 -1.07
CA LEU A 108 -6.63 -18.88 -2.54
C LEU A 108 -5.24 -18.52 -3.10
N TYR A 109 -4.58 -17.52 -2.52
CA TYR A 109 -3.24 -17.10 -2.92
C TYR A 109 -2.18 -18.20 -2.70
N ARG A 110 -2.25 -18.92 -1.57
CA ARG A 110 -1.32 -20.00 -1.26
C ARG A 110 -1.50 -21.19 -2.18
N ASP A 111 -2.76 -21.56 -2.46
CA ASP A 111 -3.08 -22.70 -3.31
C ASP A 111 -2.61 -22.46 -4.76
N ASP A 112 -2.81 -21.25 -5.28
CA ASP A 112 -2.36 -20.89 -6.64
C ASP A 112 -0.81 -20.82 -6.77
N ARG A 113 -0.11 -20.30 -5.74
CA ARG A 113 1.37 -20.28 -5.72
C ARG A 113 1.99 -21.68 -5.68
N GLN A 114 1.37 -22.64 -4.98
CA GLN A 114 1.88 -24.02 -4.96
C GLN A 114 1.73 -24.72 -6.30
N ILE A 115 0.70 -24.37 -7.07
CA ILE A 115 0.43 -24.96 -8.39
C ILE A 115 1.37 -24.38 -9.45
N ASN A 116 1.68 -23.07 -9.39
CA ASN A 116 2.34 -22.38 -10.51
C ASN A 116 3.83 -22.08 -10.33
N GLY A 117 4.44 -22.30 -9.14
CA GLY A 117 5.90 -22.24 -8.93
C GLY A 117 6.60 -20.89 -9.18
N VAL A 118 5.89 -19.90 -9.72
CA VAL A 118 6.36 -18.53 -9.96
C VAL A 118 5.23 -17.61 -9.53
N GLY A 119 5.49 -16.88 -8.45
CA GLY A 119 4.52 -16.00 -7.79
C GLY A 119 4.22 -14.72 -8.55
N GLY A 120 3.74 -14.83 -9.79
CA GLY A 120 3.18 -13.71 -10.54
C GLY A 120 1.79 -14.09 -11.02
N PHE A 121 0.78 -13.40 -10.48
CA PHE A 121 -0.51 -13.30 -11.17
C PHE A 121 -0.26 -12.57 -12.49
N LYS A 122 -0.14 -13.34 -13.58
CA LYS A 122 -0.18 -12.80 -14.94
C LYS A 122 -1.59 -12.34 -15.29
#